data_AF-A0AAP0KR10-F1
#
_entry.id   AF-A0AAP0KR10-F1
#
_cell.length_a   1.000
_cell.length_b   1.000
_cell.length_c   1.000
_cell.angle_alpha   90.00
_cell.angle_beta   90.00
_cell.angle_gamma   90.00
#
_symmetry.space_group_name_H-M   'P 1'
#
loop_
_entity.id
_entity.type
_entity.pdbx_description
1 polymer ?
#
loop_
_entity_poly.entity_id
_entity_poly.type
_entity_poly.pdbx_seq_one_letter_code
_entity_poly.pdbx_strand_id
1 'polypeptide(L)'
;MVAGKRYYGSNVAKADEKMAGLFCHAVQQFNYHLGNSEMYDALPFMAWLDFKGDAKAMKNTQKDLDYIMQTWLDEHRAKADQMRGDAINNTRDFLDVLVMMDKTGQFSSAIKDIDTTIKALALTQLVAGVDSMANTMVWVLALLLNNPEMLGQSPN
;
A
#
# COMPACT_ATOMS: atom_id res chain seq x y z
N MET A 1 -8.84 -7.46 -1.69
CA MET A 1 -7.43 -7.04 -1.58
C MET A 1 -7.19 -5.95 -2.60
N VAL A 2 -6.40 -4.91 -2.30
CA VAL A 2 -6.43 -3.62 -3.04
C VAL A 2 -6.18 -3.73 -4.56
N ALA A 3 -5.19 -4.51 -4.99
CA ALA A 3 -4.81 -4.67 -6.40
C ALA A 3 -5.00 -6.09 -6.94
N GLY A 4 -5.69 -6.96 -6.20
CA GLY A 4 -5.88 -8.37 -6.58
C GLY A 4 -4.61 -9.25 -6.63
N LYS A 5 -3.42 -8.69 -6.37
CA LYS A 5 -2.13 -9.39 -6.44
C LYS A 5 -1.97 -10.42 -5.33
N ARG A 6 -1.43 -11.60 -5.67
CA ARG A 6 -1.04 -12.67 -4.73
C ARG A 6 0.46 -12.89 -4.83
N TYR A 7 1.15 -12.76 -3.69
CA TYR A 7 2.62 -12.84 -3.62
C TYR A 7 3.13 -14.09 -2.88
N TYR A 8 2.25 -15.04 -2.62
CA TYR A 8 2.57 -16.32 -1.99
C TYR A 8 1.79 -17.45 -2.68
N GLY A 9 2.44 -18.62 -2.85
CA GLY A 9 1.87 -19.82 -3.47
C GLY A 9 2.69 -20.34 -4.65
N SER A 10 2.38 -21.54 -5.12
CA SER A 10 3.15 -22.26 -6.17
C SER A 10 3.03 -21.67 -7.58
N ASN A 11 2.11 -20.74 -7.82
CA ASN A 11 1.80 -20.17 -9.15
C ASN A 11 2.13 -18.66 -9.26
N VAL A 12 3.01 -18.12 -8.42
CA VAL A 12 3.38 -16.70 -8.48
C VAL A 12 4.47 -16.49 -9.54
N ALA A 13 4.28 -15.52 -10.44
CA ALA A 13 5.30 -15.18 -11.42
C ALA A 13 6.50 -14.52 -10.72
N LYS A 14 7.73 -14.82 -11.14
CA LYS A 14 8.96 -14.20 -10.59
C LYS A 14 8.95 -12.66 -10.65
N ALA A 15 8.23 -12.08 -11.61
CA ALA A 15 8.07 -10.64 -11.72
C ALA A 15 7.20 -10.08 -10.57
N ASP A 16 6.12 -10.78 -10.22
CA ASP A 16 5.24 -10.41 -9.12
C ASP A 16 5.95 -10.52 -7.77
N GLU A 17 6.79 -11.54 -7.56
CA GLU A 17 7.61 -11.66 -6.33
C GLU A 17 8.58 -10.49 -6.16
N LYS A 18 9.30 -10.11 -7.23
CA LYS A 18 10.21 -8.96 -7.20
C LYS A 18 9.46 -7.65 -6.89
N MET A 19 8.31 -7.47 -7.53
CA MET A 19 7.46 -6.31 -7.30
C MET A 19 6.93 -6.27 -5.87
N ALA A 20 6.58 -7.43 -5.29
CA ALA A 20 6.19 -7.55 -3.88
C ALA A 20 7.31 -7.14 -2.94
N GLY A 21 8.53 -7.63 -3.19
CA GLY A 21 9.70 -7.28 -2.38
C GLY A 21 9.98 -5.78 -2.43
N LEU A 22 9.93 -5.19 -3.62
CA LEU A 22 10.08 -3.74 -3.81
C LEU A 22 8.97 -2.97 -3.07
N PHE A 23 7.72 -3.42 -3.18
CA PHE A 23 6.58 -2.80 -2.50
C PHE A 23 6.72 -2.84 -0.98
N CYS A 24 7.00 -4.02 -0.40
CA CYS A 24 7.19 -4.18 1.04
C CYS A 24 8.34 -3.31 1.55
N HIS A 25 9.45 -3.25 0.81
CA HIS A 25 10.58 -2.39 1.16
C HIS A 25 10.18 -0.92 1.13
N ALA A 26 9.52 -0.47 0.06
CA ALA A 26 9.11 0.92 -0.09
C ALA A 26 8.08 1.34 0.98
N VAL A 27 7.12 0.48 1.33
CA VAL A 27 6.17 0.74 2.42
C VAL A 27 6.87 0.80 3.78
N GLN A 28 7.83 -0.09 4.05
CA GLN A 28 8.62 -0.02 5.29
C GLN A 28 9.41 1.28 5.40
N GLN A 29 10.07 1.71 4.32
CA GLN A 29 10.77 3.00 4.29
C GLN A 29 9.79 4.16 4.49
N PHE A 30 8.64 4.11 3.82
CA PHE A 30 7.60 5.13 3.95
C PHE A 30 7.11 5.26 5.40
N ASN A 31 6.79 4.15 6.06
CA ASN A 31 6.32 4.14 7.45
C ASN A 31 7.42 4.56 8.44
N TYR A 32 8.67 4.17 8.18
CA TYR A 32 9.81 4.63 8.97
C TYR A 32 9.96 6.15 8.93
N HIS A 33 9.87 6.74 7.73
CA HIS A 33 9.95 8.20 7.58
C HIS A 33 8.71 8.92 8.13
N LEU A 34 7.50 8.35 7.97
CA LEU A 34 6.29 8.90 8.58
C LEU A 34 6.33 8.93 10.12
N GLY A 35 6.94 7.92 10.73
CA GLY A 35 7.05 7.80 12.19
C GLY A 35 8.14 8.69 12.80
N ASN A 36 9.08 9.17 12.00
CA ASN A 36 10.15 10.04 12.47
C ASN A 36 9.70 11.50 12.42
N SER A 37 9.61 12.16 13.58
CA SER A 37 9.45 13.61 13.63
C SER A 37 10.72 14.27 13.11
N GLU A 38 10.67 14.82 11.91
CA GLU A 38 11.82 15.49 11.31
C GLU A 38 11.99 16.90 11.90
N MET A 39 13.25 17.31 12.12
CA MET A 39 13.54 18.65 12.67
C MET A 39 13.01 19.79 11.80
N TYR A 40 12.80 19.57 10.49
CA TYR A 40 12.23 20.59 9.61
C TYR A 40 10.72 20.79 9.80
N ASP A 41 9.97 19.79 10.30
CA ASP A 41 8.55 19.97 10.63
C ASP A 41 8.39 20.96 11.80
N ALA A 42 9.40 21.02 12.68
CA ALA A 42 9.48 22.00 13.75
C ALA A 42 10.16 23.32 13.32
N LEU A 43 11.17 23.25 12.44
CA LEU A 43 11.97 24.41 11.99
C LEU A 43 12.09 24.43 10.44
N PRO A 44 11.08 24.95 9.72
CA PRO A 44 10.99 24.88 8.26
C PRO A 44 12.19 25.49 7.52
N PHE A 45 12.86 26.48 8.12
CA PHE A 45 14.03 27.14 7.52
C PHE A 45 15.30 26.27 7.51
N MET A 46 15.33 25.14 8.23
CA MET A 46 16.42 24.17 8.18
C MET A 46 16.22 23.08 7.10
N ALA A 47 15.12 23.11 6.33
CA ALA A 47 14.81 22.12 5.30
C ALA A 47 15.88 22.03 4.19
N TRP A 48 16.61 23.12 3.91
CA TRP A 48 17.66 23.16 2.89
C TRP A 48 18.90 22.32 3.24
N LEU A 49 19.07 21.97 4.51
CA LEU A 49 20.29 21.37 5.01
C LEU A 49 20.29 19.83 4.95
N ASP A 50 19.12 19.19 4.73
CA ASP A 50 18.90 17.73 4.59
C ASP A 50 19.97 16.87 5.29
N PHE A 51 20.25 17.18 6.57
CA PHE A 51 21.48 16.73 7.25
C PHE A 51 21.58 15.20 7.35
N LYS A 52 20.43 14.52 7.28
CA LYS A 52 20.32 13.06 7.36
C LYS A 52 20.04 12.38 6.01
N GLY A 53 19.73 13.16 4.96
CA GLY A 53 19.30 12.62 3.68
C GLY A 53 17.87 12.04 3.69
N ASP A 54 17.10 12.30 4.75
CA ASP A 54 15.75 11.76 4.95
C ASP A 54 14.79 12.27 3.86
N ALA A 55 14.92 13.54 3.44
CA ALA A 55 14.12 14.09 2.34
C ALA A 55 14.46 13.43 1.00
N LYS A 56 15.74 13.12 0.75
CA LYS A 56 16.17 12.39 -0.45
C LYS A 56 15.68 10.94 -0.43
N ALA A 57 15.75 10.26 0.72
CA ALA A 57 15.26 8.91 0.89
C ALA A 57 13.74 8.85 0.64
N MET A 58 12.98 9.76 1.24
CA MET A 58 11.52 9.84 1.06
C MET A 58 11.13 10.11 -0.41
N LYS A 59 11.88 10.96 -1.12
CA LYS A 59 11.67 11.17 -2.58
C LYS A 59 11.93 9.91 -3.41
N ASN A 60 12.91 9.09 -3.04
CA ASN A 60 13.17 7.84 -3.74
C ASN A 60 12.06 6.83 -3.46
N THR A 61 11.66 6.69 -2.20
CA THR A 61 10.53 5.85 -1.78
C THR A 61 9.24 6.26 -2.51
N GLN A 62 8.98 7.57 -2.65
CA GLN A 62 7.83 8.07 -3.41
C GLN A 62 7.87 7.61 -4.88
N LYS A 63 9.04 7.64 -5.53
CA LYS A 63 9.18 7.19 -6.92
C LYS A 63 8.91 5.69 -7.06
N ASP A 64 9.42 4.89 -6.14
CA ASP A 64 9.20 3.44 -6.17
C ASP A 64 7.71 3.11 -5.98
N LEU A 65 7.05 3.76 -5.00
CA LEU A 65 5.61 3.59 -4.77
C LEU A 65 4.78 4.08 -5.96
N ASP A 66 5.12 5.23 -6.55
CA ASP A 66 4.39 5.77 -7.71
C ASP A 66 4.54 4.84 -8.93
N TYR A 67 5.74 4.30 -9.17
CA TYR A 67 5.98 3.33 -10.23
C TYR A 67 5.13 2.06 -10.06
N ILE A 68 5.07 1.52 -8.84
CA ILE A 68 4.25 0.33 -8.54
C ILE A 68 2.76 0.63 -8.73
N MET A 69 2.28 1.74 -8.18
CA MET A 69 0.86 2.13 -8.30
C MET A 69 0.46 2.41 -9.74
N GLN A 70 1.34 3.04 -10.52
CA GLN A 70 1.11 3.27 -11.95
C GLN A 70 1.01 1.94 -12.70
N THR A 71 1.95 1.03 -12.45
CA THR A 71 1.95 -0.30 -13.09
C THR A 71 0.64 -1.05 -12.81
N TRP A 72 0.17 -1.05 -11.56
CA TRP A 72 -1.11 -1.69 -11.22
C TRP A 72 -2.30 -0.97 -11.84
N LEU A 73 -2.32 0.36 -11.84
CA LEU A 73 -3.41 1.12 -12.46
C LEU A 73 -3.53 0.81 -13.95
N ASP A 74 -2.41 0.77 -14.66
CA ASP A 74 -2.37 0.47 -16.10
C ASP A 74 -2.87 -0.95 -16.39
N GLU A 75 -2.46 -1.94 -15.59
CA GLU A 75 -2.96 -3.31 -15.69
C GLU A 75 -4.48 -3.39 -15.50
N HIS A 76 -5.03 -2.69 -14.50
CA HIS A 76 -6.47 -2.72 -14.22
C HIS A 76 -7.27 -1.98 -15.29
N ARG A 77 -6.74 -0.87 -15.85
CA ARG A 77 -7.36 -0.19 -17.00
C ARG A 77 -7.38 -1.06 -18.25
N ALA A 78 -6.26 -1.68 -18.59
CA ALA A 78 -6.17 -2.59 -19.73
C ALA A 78 -7.14 -3.77 -19.60
N LYS A 79 -7.24 -4.37 -18.41
CA LYS A 79 -8.23 -5.41 -18.08
C LYS A 79 -9.66 -4.89 -18.26
N ALA A 80 -9.96 -3.69 -17.75
CA ALA A 80 -11.28 -3.09 -17.86
C ALA A 80 -11.67 -2.73 -19.31
N ASP A 81 -10.72 -2.43 -20.19
CA ASP A 81 -10.99 -2.15 -21.61
C ASP A 81 -11.32 -3.41 -22.41
N GLN A 82 -10.74 -4.55 -22.01
CA GLN A 82 -11.01 -5.86 -22.63
C GLN A 82 -12.39 -6.41 -22.24
N MET A 83 -12.91 -6.07 -21.06
CA MET A 83 -14.21 -6.51 -20.56
C MET A 83 -15.33 -5.54 -20.95
N ARG A 84 -15.69 -5.49 -22.24
CA ARG A 84 -16.83 -4.67 -22.72
C ARG A 84 -18.17 -5.26 -22.26
N GLY A 85 -18.71 -4.77 -21.14
CA GLY A 85 -20.14 -4.84 -20.80
C GLY A 85 -20.55 -5.72 -19.62
N ASP A 86 -19.72 -6.69 -19.19
CA ASP A 86 -20.06 -7.64 -18.10
C ASP A 86 -19.41 -7.28 -16.74
N ALA A 87 -18.75 -6.12 -16.67
CA ALA A 87 -17.82 -5.75 -15.60
C ALA A 87 -18.46 -5.62 -14.20
N ILE A 88 -19.75 -5.26 -14.12
CA ILE A 88 -20.40 -4.94 -12.84
C ILE A 88 -20.43 -6.17 -11.89
N ASN A 89 -20.53 -7.39 -12.44
CA ASN A 89 -20.59 -8.61 -11.64
C ASN A 89 -19.22 -9.28 -11.39
N ASN A 90 -18.12 -8.75 -11.93
CA ASN A 90 -16.79 -9.36 -11.82
C ASN A 90 -15.73 -8.43 -11.20
N THR A 91 -16.14 -7.34 -10.56
CA THR A 91 -15.28 -6.46 -9.76
C THR A 91 -14.71 -7.23 -8.58
N ARG A 92 -13.39 -7.50 -8.54
CA ARG A 92 -12.78 -8.41 -7.54
C ARG A 92 -11.91 -7.70 -6.51
N ASP A 93 -11.44 -6.49 -6.81
CA ASP A 93 -10.54 -5.72 -5.96
C ASP A 93 -10.85 -4.22 -5.94
N PHE A 94 -10.14 -3.48 -5.09
CA PHE A 94 -10.39 -2.06 -4.83
C PHE A 94 -10.02 -1.18 -6.04
N LEU A 95 -8.93 -1.52 -6.74
CA LEU A 95 -8.52 -0.83 -7.96
C LEU A 95 -9.53 -1.04 -9.09
N ASP A 96 -10.09 -2.25 -9.26
CA ASP A 96 -11.18 -2.51 -10.21
C ASP A 96 -12.37 -1.55 -9.93
N VAL A 97 -12.74 -1.35 -8.66
CA VAL A 97 -13.83 -0.42 -8.27
C VAL A 97 -13.48 1.02 -8.65
N LEU A 98 -12.29 1.49 -8.30
CA LEU A 98 -11.86 2.87 -8.57
C LEU A 98 -11.78 3.17 -10.08
N VAL A 99 -11.25 2.23 -10.87
CA VAL A 99 -11.23 2.34 -12.34
C VAL A 99 -12.65 2.35 -12.92
N MET A 100 -13.58 1.58 -12.35
CA MET A 100 -14.97 1.60 -12.79
C MET A 100 -15.66 2.93 -12.45
N MET A 101 -15.38 3.51 -11.29
CA MET A 101 -15.87 4.84 -10.90
C MET A 101 -15.39 5.93 -11.87
N ASP A 102 -14.15 5.84 -12.33
CA ASP A 102 -13.61 6.72 -13.38
C ASP A 102 -14.37 6.58 -14.69
N LYS A 103 -14.50 5.36 -15.20
CA LYS A 103 -15.22 5.08 -16.46
C LYS A 103 -16.70 5.47 -16.44
N THR A 104 -17.34 5.41 -15.27
CA THR A 104 -18.76 5.77 -15.10
C THR A 104 -18.97 7.24 -14.71
N GLY A 105 -17.90 8.03 -14.59
CA GLY A 105 -17.99 9.45 -14.26
C GLY A 105 -18.48 9.73 -12.84
N GLN A 106 -18.22 8.82 -11.90
CA GLN A 106 -18.64 8.94 -10.49
C GLN A 106 -17.68 9.80 -9.65
N PHE A 107 -16.50 10.15 -10.16
CA PHE A 107 -15.63 11.11 -9.49
C PHE A 107 -16.21 12.52 -9.58
N SER A 108 -16.02 13.30 -8.50
CA SER A 108 -16.42 14.71 -8.47
C SER A 108 -15.69 15.50 -9.55
N SER A 109 -16.40 16.44 -10.19
CA SER A 109 -15.82 17.39 -11.15
C SER A 109 -14.75 18.31 -10.56
N ALA A 110 -14.63 18.36 -9.23
CA ALA A 110 -13.58 19.08 -8.52
C ALA A 110 -12.21 18.38 -8.59
N ILE A 111 -12.18 17.08 -8.92
CA ILE A 111 -10.94 16.29 -9.02
C ILE A 111 -10.30 16.58 -10.38
N LYS A 112 -9.13 17.24 -10.35
CA LYS A 112 -8.38 17.60 -11.56
C LYS A 112 -7.57 16.45 -12.14
N ASP A 113 -7.07 15.57 -11.27
CA ASP A 113 -6.23 14.43 -11.64
C ASP A 113 -6.78 13.17 -10.98
N ILE A 114 -7.54 12.41 -11.77
CA ILE A 114 -8.20 11.19 -11.31
C ILE A 114 -7.16 10.08 -11.09
N ASP A 115 -6.15 9.97 -11.94
CA ASP A 115 -5.10 8.94 -11.84
C ASP A 115 -4.31 9.09 -10.55
N THR A 116 -3.86 10.30 -10.24
CA THR A 116 -3.19 10.58 -8.97
C THR A 116 -4.08 10.29 -7.78
N THR A 117 -5.39 10.60 -7.88
CA THR A 117 -6.35 10.32 -6.81
C THR A 117 -6.55 8.82 -6.60
N ILE A 118 -6.69 8.04 -7.67
CA ILE A 118 -6.85 6.58 -7.60
C ILE A 118 -5.60 5.95 -6.98
N LYS A 119 -4.40 6.33 -7.46
CA LYS A 119 -3.13 5.83 -6.92
C LYS A 119 -2.99 6.17 -5.43
N ALA A 120 -3.32 7.41 -5.04
CA ALA A 120 -3.26 7.85 -3.64
C ALA A 120 -4.24 7.09 -2.74
N LEU A 121 -5.48 6.86 -3.18
CA LEU A 121 -6.48 6.09 -2.43
C LEU A 121 -6.04 4.64 -2.24
N ALA A 122 -5.55 4.00 -3.30
CA ALA A 122 -5.04 2.64 -3.25
C ALA A 122 -3.85 2.50 -2.30
N LEU A 123 -2.88 3.42 -2.40
CA LEU A 123 -1.70 3.44 -1.51
C LEU A 123 -2.10 3.68 -0.05
N THR A 124 -3.02 4.61 0.22
CA THR A 124 -3.49 4.93 1.58
C THR A 124 -4.13 3.71 2.23
N GLN A 125 -4.99 2.98 1.51
CA GLN A 125 -5.60 1.74 2.02
C GLN A 125 -4.57 0.67 2.33
N LEU A 126 -3.53 0.52 1.49
CA LEU A 126 -2.47 -0.46 1.72
C LEU A 126 -1.63 -0.11 2.95
N VAL A 127 -1.16 1.13 3.05
CA VAL A 127 -0.32 1.57 4.17
C VAL A 127 -1.08 1.48 5.50
N ALA A 128 -2.32 1.95 5.55
CA ALA A 128 -3.13 1.92 6.76
C ALA A 128 -3.39 0.49 7.28
N GLY A 129 -3.54 -0.47 6.37
CA GLY A 129 -3.80 -1.87 6.72
C GLY A 129 -2.55 -2.61 7.24
N VAL A 130 -1.37 -2.35 6.68
CA VAL A 130 -0.17 -3.17 6.96
C VAL A 130 0.33 -3.01 8.40
N ASP A 131 0.58 -1.77 8.84
CA ASP A 131 1.20 -1.54 10.16
C ASP A 131 0.27 -1.90 11.32
N SER A 132 -1.02 -1.56 11.18
CA SER A 132 -2.03 -1.84 12.20
C SER A 132 -2.24 -3.35 12.40
N MET A 133 -2.31 -4.11 11.32
CA MET A 133 -2.41 -5.58 11.36
C MET A 133 -1.14 -6.22 11.90
N ALA A 134 0.05 -5.77 11.46
CA ALA A 134 1.32 -6.30 11.94
C ALA A 134 1.48 -6.08 13.46
N ASN A 135 1.22 -4.87 13.96
CA ASN A 135 1.26 -4.58 15.38
C ASN A 135 0.25 -5.41 16.17
N THR A 136 -0.97 -5.57 15.67
CA THR A 136 -1.98 -6.42 16.31
C THR A 136 -1.50 -7.87 16.41
N MET A 137 -0.86 -8.42 15.37
CA MET A 137 -0.31 -9.77 15.40
C MET A 137 0.81 -9.91 16.44
N VAL A 138 1.71 -8.93 16.54
CA VAL A 138 2.75 -8.89 17.58
C VAL A 138 2.14 -8.89 18.98
N TRP A 139 1.11 -8.07 19.21
CA TRP A 139 0.40 -8.05 20.49
C TRP A 139 -0.29 -9.37 20.80
N VAL A 140 -0.95 -9.99 19.82
CA VAL A 140 -1.58 -11.30 19.97
C VAL A 140 -0.55 -12.36 20.35
N LEU A 141 0.60 -12.41 19.67
CA LEU A 141 1.68 -13.35 19.99
C LEU A 141 2.28 -13.09 21.37
N ALA A 142 2.50 -11.82 21.74
CA ALA A 142 2.99 -11.44 23.06
C ALA A 142 2.03 -11.86 24.17
N LEU A 143 0.72 -11.65 23.97
CA LEU A 143 -0.32 -12.06 24.91
C LEU A 143 -0.43 -13.58 25.03
N LEU A 144 -0.31 -14.32 23.92
CA LEU A 144 -0.31 -15.78 23.93
C LEU A 144 0.89 -16.34 24.69
N LEU A 145 2.09 -15.80 24.44
CA LEU A 145 3.32 -16.23 25.15
C LEU A 145 3.29 -15.89 26.64
N ASN A 146 2.63 -14.80 27.02
CA ASN A 146 2.50 -14.37 28.42
C ASN A 146 1.34 -15.06 29.17
N ASN A 147 0.50 -15.84 28.49
CA ASN A 147 -0.61 -16.58 29.09
C ASN A 147 -0.55 -18.07 28.67
N PRO A 148 0.40 -18.85 29.22
CA PRO A 148 0.61 -20.25 28.82
C PRO A 148 -0.61 -21.16 29.04
N GLU A 149 -1.50 -20.81 29.98
CA GLU A 149 -2.76 -21.51 30.21
C GLU A 149 -3.69 -21.51 28.96
N MET A 150 -3.65 -20.44 28.17
CA MET A 150 -4.41 -20.33 26.91
C MET A 150 -3.82 -21.16 25.77
N LEU A 151 -2.54 -21.56 25.88
CA LEU A 151 -1.86 -22.44 24.91
C LEU A 151 -2.07 -23.92 25.23
N GLY A 152 -2.88 -24.26 26.24
CA GLY A 152 -3.11 -25.64 26.67
C GLY A 152 -1.88 -26.30 27.28
N GLN A 153 -0.86 -25.51 27.64
CA GLN A 153 0.28 -26.00 28.41
C GLN A 153 -0.10 -25.97 29.89
N SER A 154 -0.53 -27.12 30.42
CA SER A 154 -0.68 -27.30 31.86
C SER A 154 0.67 -26.99 32.54
N PRO A 155 0.71 -26.18 33.61
CA PRO A 155 1.90 -26.12 34.44
C PRO A 155 2.16 -27.54 34.98
N ASN A 156 3.38 -28.04 34.79
CA ASN A 156 3.90 -29.22 35.49
C ASN A 156 4.34 -28.84 36.90
#